data_AF-A0A7K7F0L9-F1
#
_entry.id   AF-A0A7K7F0L9-F1
#
_cell.length_a   1.000
_cell.length_b   1.000
_cell.length_c   1.000
_cell.angle_alpha   90.00
_cell.angle_beta   90.00
_cell.angle_gamma   90.00
#
_symmetry.space_group_name_H-M   'P 1'
#
loop_
_entity.id
_entity.type
_entity.pdbx_description
1 polymer ?
#
loop_
_entity_poly.entity_id
_entity_poly.type
_entity_poly.pdbx_seq_one_letter_code
_entity_poly.pdbx_strand_id
1 'polypeptide(L)'
;RTWHLRGCLLGLQVLAYNRHTYETVAQLLLVTIVPAPGWEPPYQGEFLVGNRNVEELLPAAMQEMFLQAAAGVWERDDLHVINVTSTLDRGGRVPLPIEGCKEGVYVKVGSSGDFSSCLVSATSPQSRFRCSLGEQPLASCYDTFAPHFTVRWCNLTLLQVWPSPTPPGPTWGPGVLEEEGDFQPPTEVPPQDLLPGFLVTLLVPLAVAALLCLLLGHLMCCRREGV
;
A
#
# COMPACT_ATOMS: atom_id res chain seq x y z
N ARG A 1 5.47 -9.53 -40.30
CA ARG A 1 6.57 -8.82 -39.60
C ARG A 1 6.10 -8.60 -38.18
N THR A 2 6.57 -9.44 -37.27
CA THR A 2 6.26 -9.42 -35.84
C THR A 2 6.95 -8.21 -35.21
N TRP A 3 6.15 -7.22 -34.82
CA TRP A 3 6.65 -6.10 -34.01
C TRP A 3 6.84 -6.62 -32.59
N HIS A 4 8.07 -6.99 -32.25
CA HIS A 4 8.47 -7.07 -30.85
C HIS A 4 8.44 -5.65 -30.30
N LEU A 5 7.46 -5.34 -29.45
CA LEU A 5 7.42 -4.13 -28.63
C LEU A 5 8.64 -4.17 -27.70
N ARG A 6 9.78 -3.69 -28.18
CA ARG A 6 10.88 -3.24 -27.32
C ARG A 6 10.32 -2.07 -26.52
N GLY A 7 10.58 -2.06 -25.21
CA GLY A 7 9.94 -1.17 -24.23
C GLY A 7 9.69 0.26 -24.73
N CYS A 8 8.53 0.80 -24.39
CA CYS A 8 8.12 2.13 -24.80
C CYS A 8 8.64 3.14 -23.77
N LEU A 9 9.23 4.25 -24.23
CA LEU A 9 9.71 5.32 -23.35
C LEU A 9 8.72 6.48 -23.44
N LEU A 10 8.08 6.79 -22.33
CA LEU A 10 7.09 7.85 -22.19
C LEU A 10 7.76 9.08 -21.55
N GLY A 11 7.82 10.18 -22.28
CA GLY A 11 8.25 11.48 -21.74
C GLY A 11 7.05 12.26 -21.22
N LEU A 12 7.00 12.51 -19.92
CA LEU A 12 6.00 13.37 -19.29
C LEU A 12 6.65 14.70 -18.93
N GLN A 13 6.23 15.78 -19.57
CA GLN A 13 6.66 17.12 -19.19
C GLN A 13 5.70 17.67 -18.12
N VAL A 14 6.22 17.89 -16.92
CA VAL A 14 5.49 18.48 -15.80
C VAL A 14 5.82 19.97 -15.78
N LEU A 15 4.80 20.81 -15.99
CA LEU A 15 4.91 22.26 -15.83
C LEU A 15 4.25 22.65 -14.50
N ALA A 16 5.03 23.22 -13.59
CA ALA A 16 4.54 23.78 -12.33
C ALA A 16 4.68 25.30 -12.38
N TYR A 17 3.74 26.02 -11.77
CA TYR A 17 3.87 27.45 -11.57
C TYR A 17 3.51 27.83 -10.13
N ASN A 18 4.28 28.74 -9.56
CA ASN A 18 4.02 29.28 -8.24
C ASN A 18 2.89 30.32 -8.34
N ARG A 19 1.78 30.08 -7.66
CA ARG A 19 0.60 30.96 -7.70
C ARG A 19 0.84 32.36 -7.11
N HIS A 20 1.87 32.54 -6.29
CA HIS A 20 2.16 33.80 -5.61
C HIS A 20 3.28 34.59 -6.31
N THR A 21 4.31 33.91 -6.81
CA THR A 21 5.46 34.55 -7.50
C THR A 21 5.34 34.52 -9.02
N TYR A 22 4.40 33.75 -9.57
CA TYR A 22 4.24 33.48 -11.01
C TYR A 22 5.45 32.84 -11.70
N GLU A 23 6.42 32.35 -10.92
CA GLU A 23 7.55 31.60 -11.44
C GLU A 23 7.09 30.24 -11.98
N THR A 24 7.66 29.82 -13.11
CA THR A 24 7.37 28.52 -13.73
C THR A 24 8.59 27.62 -13.65
N VAL A 25 8.37 26.33 -13.43
CA VAL A 25 9.37 25.28 -13.49
C VAL A 25 8.84 24.19 -14.40
N ALA A 26 9.68 23.74 -15.33
CA ALA A 26 9.39 22.60 -16.19
C ALA A 26 10.34 21.46 -15.85
N GLN A 27 9.81 20.26 -15.68
CA GLN A 27 10.59 19.06 -15.44
C GLN A 27 10.15 17.95 -16.39
N LEU A 28 11.11 17.32 -17.05
CA LEU A 28 10.86 16.17 -17.90
C LEU A 28 11.04 14.89 -17.08
N LEU A 29 9.97 14.13 -16.91
CA LEU A 29 9.94 12.82 -16.29
C LEU A 29 9.96 11.75 -17.38
N LEU A 30 10.94 10.87 -17.37
CA LEU A 30 11.05 9.76 -18.33
C LEU A 30 10.56 8.47 -17.66
N VAL A 31 9.42 7.96 -18.11
CA VAL A 31 8.83 6.71 -17.64
C VAL A 31 9.14 5.62 -18.67
N THR A 32 9.84 4.57 -18.23
CA THR A 32 10.14 3.44 -19.10
C THR A 32 9.12 2.34 -18.88
N ILE A 33 8.36 2.00 -19.91
CA ILE A 33 7.35 0.92 -19.86
C ILE A 33 8.01 -0.34 -20.39
N VAL A 34 8.28 -1.27 -19.49
CA VAL A 34 8.75 -2.62 -19.82
C VAL A 34 7.59 -3.60 -19.79
N PRO A 35 7.50 -4.55 -20.74
CA PRO A 35 6.54 -5.63 -20.64
C PRO A 35 6.69 -6.36 -19.31
N ALA A 36 5.58 -6.59 -18.62
CA ALA A 36 5.59 -7.44 -17.43
C ALA A 36 6.17 -8.81 -17.80
N PRO A 37 7.04 -9.40 -16.97
CA PRO A 37 7.51 -10.76 -17.21
C PRO A 37 6.28 -11.69 -17.27
N GLY A 38 6.26 -12.60 -18.24
CA GLY A 38 5.15 -13.57 -18.41
C GLY A 38 5.05 -14.61 -17.29
N TRP A 39 5.82 -14.46 -16.23
CA TRP A 39 5.82 -15.33 -15.05
C TRP A 39 5.80 -14.45 -13.80
N GLU A 40 4.86 -14.73 -12.90
CA GLU A 40 4.93 -14.21 -11.53
C GLU A 40 5.79 -15.18 -10.70
N PRO A 41 6.74 -14.67 -9.90
CA PRO A 41 7.52 -15.54 -9.02
C PRO A 41 6.59 -16.28 -8.04
N PRO A 42 6.73 -17.61 -7.92
CA PRO A 42 5.87 -18.41 -7.06
C PRO A 42 6.11 -18.12 -5.57
N TYR A 43 7.28 -17.63 -5.18
CA TYR A 43 7.57 -17.27 -3.80
C TYR A 43 7.71 -15.76 -3.69
N GLN A 44 6.85 -15.15 -2.88
CA GLN A 44 6.74 -13.71 -2.73
C GLN A 44 6.78 -13.34 -1.25
N GLY A 45 7.48 -12.26 -0.94
CA GLY A 45 7.70 -11.79 0.42
C GLY A 45 7.49 -10.29 0.46
N GLU A 46 6.73 -9.84 1.46
CA GLU A 46 6.40 -8.44 1.60
C GLU A 46 6.98 -7.88 2.89
N PHE A 47 7.81 -6.85 2.73
CA PHE A 47 8.56 -6.21 3.80
C PHE A 47 8.01 -4.81 4.04
N LEU A 48 7.70 -4.50 5.29
CA LEU A 48 7.37 -3.13 5.69
C LEU A 48 8.65 -2.39 6.06
N VAL A 49 9.06 -1.42 5.24
CA VAL A 49 10.20 -0.52 5.49
C VAL A 49 9.69 0.73 6.19
N GLY A 50 10.11 0.97 7.43
CA GLY A 50 9.58 2.04 8.26
C GLY A 50 10.27 3.40 8.11
N ASN A 51 11.45 3.46 7.48
CA ASN A 51 12.29 4.67 7.41
C ASN A 51 12.38 5.29 6.00
N ARG A 52 11.40 4.99 5.13
CA ARG A 52 11.34 5.47 3.74
C ARG A 52 9.92 5.84 3.34
N ASN A 53 9.80 6.72 2.35
CA ASN A 53 8.58 6.96 1.58
C ASN A 53 8.70 6.31 0.20
N VAL A 54 7.58 6.24 -0.55
CA VAL A 54 7.56 5.59 -1.87
C VAL A 54 8.57 6.25 -2.80
N GLU A 55 8.59 7.58 -2.83
CA GLU A 55 9.44 8.40 -3.69
C GLU A 55 10.93 8.18 -3.42
N GLU A 56 11.30 7.81 -2.20
CA GLU A 56 12.68 7.52 -1.80
C GLU A 56 13.12 6.10 -2.21
N LEU A 57 12.18 5.18 -2.38
CA LEU A 57 12.41 3.80 -2.81
C LEU A 57 12.27 3.59 -4.33
N LEU A 58 11.64 4.52 -5.05
CA LEU A 58 11.48 4.44 -6.50
C LEU A 58 12.80 4.44 -7.30
N PRO A 59 13.87 5.19 -6.94
CA PRO A 59 15.11 5.21 -7.71
C PRO A 59 15.73 3.81 -7.84
N ALA A 60 16.19 3.46 -9.05
CA ALA A 60 16.74 2.14 -9.35
C ALA A 60 17.88 1.72 -8.40
N ALA A 61 18.80 2.65 -8.09
CA ALA A 61 19.90 2.40 -7.16
C ALA A 61 19.41 2.04 -5.73
N MET A 62 18.28 2.61 -5.30
CA MET A 62 17.71 2.29 -3.99
C MET A 62 17.04 0.92 -4.00
N GLN A 63 16.36 0.57 -5.10
CA GLN A 63 15.77 -0.75 -5.29
C GLN A 63 16.83 -1.85 -5.35
N GLU A 64 17.94 -1.63 -6.08
CA GLU A 64 19.07 -2.56 -6.14
C GLU A 64 19.70 -2.79 -4.77
N MET A 65 19.92 -1.73 -3.99
CA MET A 65 20.43 -1.86 -2.61
C MET A 65 19.47 -2.63 -1.71
N PHE A 66 18.15 -2.41 -1.86
CA PHE A 66 17.15 -3.18 -1.13
C PHE A 66 17.17 -4.66 -1.54
N LEU A 67 17.22 -4.94 -2.84
CA LEU A 67 17.31 -6.31 -3.37
C LEU A 67 18.57 -7.03 -2.89
N GLN A 68 19.70 -6.35 -2.79
CA GLN A 68 20.94 -6.93 -2.25
C GLN A 68 20.79 -7.32 -0.77
N ALA A 69 20.15 -6.48 0.04
CA ALA A 69 19.86 -6.82 1.44
C ALA A 69 18.85 -7.98 1.54
N ALA A 70 17.81 -7.95 0.70
CA ALA A 70 16.83 -9.03 0.60
C ALA A 70 17.48 -10.35 0.16
N ALA A 71 18.44 -10.31 -0.77
CA ALA A 71 19.21 -11.46 -1.23
C ALA A 71 20.00 -12.12 -0.10
N GLY A 72 20.61 -11.32 0.78
CA GLY A 72 21.29 -11.82 1.97
C GLY A 72 20.36 -12.56 2.94
N VAL A 73 19.13 -12.07 3.11
CA VAL A 73 18.12 -12.69 3.99
C VAL A 73 17.49 -13.93 3.34
N TRP A 74 17.22 -13.86 2.04
CA TRP A 74 16.59 -14.93 1.26
C TRP A 74 17.58 -16.01 0.84
N GLU A 75 18.89 -15.73 0.93
CA GLU A 75 20.00 -16.58 0.49
C GLU A 75 19.95 -16.89 -1.03
N ARG A 76 19.46 -15.92 -1.83
CA ARG A 76 19.25 -16.04 -3.29
C ARG A 76 19.47 -14.73 -4.04
N ASP A 77 19.87 -14.86 -5.30
CA ASP A 77 20.18 -13.71 -6.17
C ASP A 77 19.13 -13.43 -7.26
N ASP A 78 18.09 -14.26 -7.38
CA ASP A 78 17.05 -14.16 -8.42
C ASP A 78 15.84 -13.30 -8.00
N LEU A 79 16.06 -12.39 -7.04
CA LEU A 79 15.04 -11.53 -6.47
C LEU A 79 14.73 -10.34 -7.38
N HIS A 80 13.46 -10.00 -7.48
CA HIS A 80 13.01 -8.77 -8.13
C HIS A 80 11.85 -8.13 -7.37
N VAL A 81 11.78 -6.80 -7.44
CA VAL A 81 10.66 -6.04 -6.86
C VAL A 81 9.42 -6.25 -7.74
N ILE A 82 8.35 -6.73 -7.11
CA ILE A 82 7.04 -6.92 -7.76
C ILE A 82 6.20 -5.68 -7.60
N ASN A 83 6.18 -5.09 -6.40
CA ASN A 83 5.34 -3.95 -6.08
C ASN A 83 5.94 -3.13 -4.92
N VAL A 84 5.71 -1.82 -4.95
CA VAL A 84 6.05 -0.87 -3.90
C VAL A 84 4.78 -0.07 -3.60
N THR A 85 4.28 -0.13 -2.37
CA THR A 85 3.00 0.48 -1.98
C THR A 85 3.16 1.32 -0.71
N SER A 86 2.56 2.51 -0.65
CA SER A 86 2.58 3.31 0.57
C SER A 86 1.78 2.60 1.68
N THR A 87 2.17 2.81 2.93
CA THR A 87 1.36 2.38 4.08
C THR A 87 0.00 3.09 4.09
N LEU A 88 -0.09 4.30 3.54
CA LEU A 88 -1.33 5.08 3.46
C LEU A 88 -2.39 4.39 2.62
N ASP A 89 -1.99 3.80 1.48
CA ASP A 89 -2.89 3.07 0.58
C ASP A 89 -3.52 1.83 1.24
N ARG A 90 -2.96 1.37 2.37
CA ARG A 90 -3.45 0.23 3.15
C ARG A 90 -4.17 0.64 4.45
N GLY A 91 -4.69 1.86 4.49
CA GLY A 91 -5.40 2.39 5.66
C GLY A 91 -4.46 2.91 6.76
N GLY A 92 -3.19 3.16 6.43
CA GLY A 92 -2.28 3.92 7.27
C GLY A 92 -2.79 5.36 7.45
N ARG A 93 -2.49 5.96 8.60
CA ARG A 93 -2.79 7.39 8.82
C ARG A 93 -1.70 8.22 8.18
N VAL A 94 -2.10 9.30 7.50
CA VAL A 94 -1.15 10.33 7.02
C VAL A 94 -0.37 10.82 8.24
N PRO A 95 0.96 10.61 8.29
CA PRO A 95 1.75 11.09 9.41
C PRO A 95 1.72 12.61 9.41
N LEU A 96 1.72 13.19 10.61
CA LEU A 96 2.01 14.61 10.73
C LEU A 96 3.41 14.87 10.14
N PRO A 97 3.63 16.01 9.47
CA PRO A 97 4.92 16.36 8.88
C PRO A 97 5.94 16.69 9.98
N ILE A 98 6.39 15.66 10.69
CA ILE A 98 7.40 15.69 11.74
C ILE A 98 8.69 15.20 11.11
N GLU A 99 9.78 15.96 11.27
CA GLU A 99 11.09 15.56 10.74
C GLU A 99 11.51 14.19 11.28
N GLY A 100 11.95 13.32 10.37
CA GLY A 100 12.37 11.95 10.69
C GLY A 100 11.23 10.92 10.78
N CYS A 101 9.96 11.34 10.75
CA CYS A 101 8.83 10.44 10.63
C CYS A 101 8.48 10.20 9.16
N LYS A 102 8.69 8.96 8.69
CA LYS A 102 8.30 8.52 7.35
C LYS A 102 6.99 7.73 7.42
N GLU A 103 6.25 7.72 6.32
CA GLU A 103 5.01 6.95 6.18
C GLU A 103 5.28 5.45 6.30
N GLY A 104 6.43 5.03 5.76
CA GLY A 104 6.75 3.64 5.57
C GLY A 104 6.16 3.10 4.28
N VAL A 105 6.77 2.02 3.78
CA VAL A 105 6.46 1.46 2.47
C VAL A 105 6.47 -0.06 2.55
N TYR A 106 5.47 -0.68 1.93
CA TYR A 106 5.47 -2.12 1.68
C TYR A 106 6.23 -2.39 0.38
N VAL A 107 7.32 -3.15 0.48
CA VAL A 107 8.09 -3.62 -0.67
C VAL A 107 7.84 -5.11 -0.84
N LYS A 108 7.22 -5.47 -1.96
CA LYS A 108 6.94 -6.86 -2.32
C LYS A 108 8.03 -7.35 -3.28
N VAL A 109 8.72 -8.41 -2.89
CA VAL A 109 9.81 -9.04 -3.63
C VAL A 109 9.40 -10.46 -3.99
N GLY A 110 9.88 -11.00 -5.11
CA GLY A 110 9.72 -12.42 -5.39
C GLY A 110 10.95 -13.10 -5.98
N SER A 111 10.99 -14.41 -5.78
CA SER A 111 12.02 -15.34 -6.25
C SER A 111 11.36 -16.55 -6.90
N SER A 112 12.10 -17.22 -7.78
CA SER A 112 11.70 -18.51 -8.35
C SER A 112 11.78 -19.67 -7.33
N GLY A 113 12.59 -19.52 -6.27
CA GLY A 113 12.76 -20.57 -5.27
C GLY A 113 12.15 -20.24 -3.89
N ASP A 114 12.15 -21.26 -3.03
CA ASP A 114 11.57 -21.22 -1.68
C ASP A 114 12.24 -20.26 -0.69
N PHE A 115 11.60 -20.00 0.45
CA PHE A 115 12.09 -19.11 1.51
C PHE A 115 13.30 -19.70 2.26
N SER A 116 14.20 -18.84 2.73
CA SER A 116 15.29 -19.25 3.63
C SER A 116 14.75 -19.68 4.99
N SER A 117 15.55 -20.46 5.72
CA SER A 117 15.21 -20.88 7.09
C SER A 117 14.95 -19.69 8.03
N CYS A 118 15.66 -18.58 7.83
CA CYS A 118 15.44 -17.35 8.60
C CYS A 118 14.08 -16.71 8.32
N LEU A 119 13.67 -16.62 7.05
CA LEU A 119 12.36 -16.04 6.70
C LEU A 119 11.21 -16.90 7.23
N VAL A 120 11.35 -18.23 7.16
CA VAL A 120 10.38 -19.16 7.74
C VAL A 120 10.32 -19.03 9.27
N SER A 121 11.47 -18.89 9.94
CA SER A 121 11.50 -18.72 11.40
C SER A 121 10.92 -17.36 11.82
N ALA A 122 11.16 -16.30 11.05
CA ALA A 122 10.63 -14.96 11.28
C ALA A 122 9.10 -14.91 11.23
N THR A 123 8.47 -15.76 10.41
CA THR A 123 7.00 -15.83 10.26
C THR A 123 6.32 -16.97 11.03
N SER A 124 7.11 -17.71 11.83
CA SER A 124 6.64 -18.84 12.63
C SER A 124 5.57 -18.45 13.67
N PRO A 125 4.74 -19.40 14.15
CA PRO A 125 3.75 -19.15 15.20
C PRO A 125 4.37 -18.55 16.47
N GLN A 126 5.57 -18.99 16.86
CA GLN A 126 6.29 -18.43 18.00
C GLN A 126 6.69 -16.97 17.75
N SER A 127 7.19 -16.64 16.56
CA SER A 127 7.51 -15.26 16.19
C SER A 127 6.28 -14.36 16.21
N ARG A 128 5.14 -14.84 15.71
CA ARG A 128 3.85 -14.10 15.77
C ARG A 128 3.41 -13.84 17.21
N PHE A 129 3.58 -14.83 18.09
CA PHE A 129 3.29 -14.66 19.51
C PHE A 129 4.19 -13.61 20.15
N ARG A 130 5.51 -13.64 19.89
CA ARG A 130 6.44 -12.61 20.37
C ARG A 130 6.07 -11.21 19.87
N CYS A 131 5.74 -11.09 18.59
CA CYS A 131 5.25 -9.84 18.01
C CYS A 131 3.98 -9.32 18.70
N SER A 132 3.07 -10.20 19.13
CA SER A 132 1.88 -9.80 19.88
C SER A 132 2.19 -9.25 21.27
N LEU A 133 3.34 -9.61 21.84
CA LEU A 133 3.87 -9.08 23.09
C LEU A 133 4.74 -7.83 22.90
N GLY A 134 4.90 -7.35 21.66
CA GLY A 134 5.83 -6.27 21.32
C GLY A 134 7.31 -6.67 21.33
N GLU A 135 7.61 -7.97 21.38
CA GLU A 135 8.96 -8.52 21.29
C GLU A 135 9.40 -8.76 19.84
N GLN A 136 10.71 -8.85 19.63
CA GLN A 136 11.28 -9.19 18.34
C GLN A 136 10.99 -10.67 17.95
N PRO A 137 10.80 -10.96 16.65
CA PRO A 137 10.58 -12.32 16.18
C PRO A 137 11.85 -13.17 16.29
N LEU A 138 11.69 -14.49 16.15
CA LEU A 138 12.79 -15.46 16.09
C LEU A 138 13.39 -15.48 14.68
N ALA A 139 14.08 -14.40 14.32
CA ALA A 139 14.83 -14.29 13.06
C ALA A 139 16.32 -14.09 13.41
N SER A 140 17.24 -14.81 12.76
CA SER A 140 18.69 -14.59 12.91
C SER A 140 19.21 -13.49 11.97
N CYS A 141 18.48 -13.19 10.91
CA CYS A 141 18.86 -12.30 9.82
C CYS A 141 18.25 -10.90 9.95
N TYR A 142 17.69 -10.54 11.12
CA TYR A 142 16.92 -9.32 11.29
C TYR A 142 17.72 -8.02 11.07
N ASP A 143 19.03 -8.08 11.24
CA ASP A 143 19.95 -6.94 11.10
C ASP A 143 20.45 -6.72 9.66
N THR A 144 20.18 -7.63 8.72
CA THR A 144 20.75 -7.61 7.35
C THR A 144 20.39 -6.35 6.55
N PHE A 145 19.26 -5.72 6.88
CA PHE A 145 18.78 -4.51 6.21
C PHE A 145 19.37 -3.22 6.80
N ALA A 146 19.98 -3.28 7.99
CA ALA A 146 20.61 -2.13 8.62
C ALA A 146 21.96 -1.78 7.96
N PRO A 147 22.38 -0.51 7.97
CA PRO A 147 21.70 0.65 8.54
C PRO A 147 20.71 1.31 7.56
N HIS A 148 20.66 0.88 6.30
CA HIS A 148 19.98 1.61 5.23
C HIS A 148 18.45 1.49 5.32
N PHE A 149 17.93 0.35 5.77
CA PHE A 149 16.50 0.10 5.87
C PHE A 149 16.11 -0.44 7.25
N THR A 150 15.04 0.13 7.81
CA THR A 150 14.44 -0.34 9.05
C THR A 150 13.22 -1.19 8.73
N VAL A 151 13.42 -2.50 8.62
CA VAL A 151 12.34 -3.44 8.35
C VAL A 151 11.56 -3.75 9.63
N ARG A 152 10.23 -3.63 9.56
CA ARG A 152 9.30 -4.04 10.62
C ARG A 152 9.00 -5.52 10.46
N TRP A 153 9.85 -6.36 11.05
CA TRP A 153 9.78 -7.83 10.90
C TRP A 153 8.46 -8.46 11.33
N CYS A 154 7.75 -7.88 12.30
CA CYS A 154 6.42 -8.35 12.72
C CYS A 154 5.33 -8.15 11.66
N ASN A 155 5.60 -7.38 10.60
CA ASN A 155 4.73 -7.16 9.45
C ASN A 155 5.18 -7.94 8.22
N LEU A 156 6.20 -8.79 8.33
CA LEU A 156 6.66 -9.64 7.24
C LEU A 156 5.56 -10.65 6.87
N THR A 157 5.21 -10.69 5.59
CA THR A 157 4.34 -11.74 5.05
C THR A 157 5.04 -12.51 3.95
N LEU A 158 4.87 -13.84 3.96
CA LEU A 158 5.41 -14.75 2.95
C LEU A 158 4.23 -15.45 2.28
N LEU A 159 4.23 -15.43 0.96
CA LEU A 159 3.16 -15.91 0.11
C LEU A 159 3.73 -16.85 -0.95
N GLN A 160 3.17 -18.05 -1.04
CA GLN A 160 3.41 -18.94 -2.16
C GLN A 160 2.22 -18.80 -3.14
N VAL A 161 2.49 -18.24 -4.31
CA VAL A 161 1.51 -18.00 -5.37
C VAL A 161 1.62 -19.11 -6.41
N TRP A 162 0.49 -19.74 -6.72
CA TRP A 162 0.39 -20.69 -7.82
C TRP A 162 -0.12 -19.97 -9.05
N PRO A 163 0.44 -20.20 -10.24
CA PRO A 163 0.00 -19.52 -11.45
C PRO A 163 -1.48 -19.84 -11.70
N SER A 164 -2.33 -18.82 -11.62
CA SER A 164 -3.69 -18.87 -12.13
C SER A 164 -3.66 -18.49 -13.61
N PRO A 165 -4.55 -19.03 -14.45
CA PRO A 165 -4.65 -18.61 -15.84
C PRO A 165 -5.01 -17.12 -15.85
N THR A 166 -4.08 -16.29 -16.34
CA THR A 166 -4.30 -14.84 -16.49
C THR A 166 -5.50 -14.64 -17.42
N PRO A 167 -6.60 -14.00 -16.98
CA PRO A 167 -7.66 -13.63 -17.91
C PRO A 167 -7.08 -12.73 -19.00
N PRO A 168 -7.61 -12.78 -20.23
CA PRO A 168 -7.14 -11.90 -21.30
C PRO A 168 -7.20 -10.45 -20.80
N GLY A 169 -6.03 -9.79 -20.83
CA GLY A 169 -5.92 -8.41 -20.41
C GLY A 169 -6.89 -7.52 -21.19
N PRO A 170 -7.31 -6.38 -20.61
CA PRO A 170 -8.17 -5.44 -21.33
C PRO A 170 -7.53 -5.03 -22.65
N THR A 171 -8.34 -4.88 -23.69
CA THR A 171 -7.90 -4.28 -24.96
C THR A 171 -7.48 -2.85 -24.69
N TRP A 172 -6.17 -2.60 -24.73
CA TRP A 172 -5.59 -1.27 -24.61
C TRP A 172 -6.06 -0.39 -25.79
N GLY A 173 -6.63 0.77 -25.47
CA GLY A 173 -6.85 1.82 -26.47
C GLY A 173 -5.53 2.39 -26.98
N PRO A 174 -5.56 3.31 -27.96
CA PRO A 174 -4.36 3.83 -28.62
C PRO A 174 -3.37 4.56 -27.69
N GLY A 175 -3.76 4.88 -26.44
CA GLY A 175 -2.87 5.51 -25.45
C GLY A 175 -2.42 6.92 -25.82
N VAL A 176 -2.94 7.48 -26.90
CA VAL A 176 -2.73 8.85 -27.35
C VAL A 176 -3.64 9.75 -26.52
N LEU A 177 -3.04 10.60 -25.71
CA LEU A 177 -3.71 11.80 -25.20
C LEU A 177 -3.99 12.68 -26.43
N GLU A 178 -5.26 13.00 -26.69
CA GLU A 178 -5.61 13.89 -27.79
C GLU A 178 -4.86 15.22 -27.60
N GLU A 179 -4.25 15.72 -28.68
CA GLU A 179 -3.32 16.85 -28.68
C GLU A 179 -3.96 18.16 -28.16
N GLU A 180 -5.30 18.21 -28.06
CA GLU A 180 -6.09 19.36 -27.60
C GLU A 180 -7.25 18.96 -26.66
N GLY A 181 -6.98 18.18 -25.63
CA GLY A 181 -7.93 17.97 -24.53
C GLY A 181 -7.57 18.81 -23.32
N ASP A 182 -8.28 19.91 -23.06
CA ASP A 182 -8.28 20.51 -21.72
C ASP A 182 -8.70 19.42 -20.73
N PHE A 183 -7.97 19.29 -19.60
CA PHE A 183 -8.42 18.47 -18.49
C PHE A 183 -9.74 19.07 -17.99
N GLN A 184 -10.85 18.53 -18.47
CA GLN A 184 -12.18 18.71 -17.89
C GLN A 184 -12.38 17.57 -16.88
N PRO A 185 -11.98 17.76 -15.61
CA PRO A 185 -12.44 16.84 -14.58
C PRO A 185 -13.97 16.82 -14.65
N PRO A 186 -14.64 15.70 -14.34
CA PRO A 186 -16.09 15.66 -14.27
C PRO A 186 -16.58 16.82 -13.39
N THR A 187 -17.12 17.87 -14.01
CA THR A 187 -17.57 19.07 -13.30
C THR A 187 -18.79 18.75 -12.44
N GLU A 188 -19.47 17.66 -12.77
CA GLU A 188 -20.60 17.15 -12.03
C GLU A 188 -20.33 15.70 -11.60
N VAL A 189 -20.05 15.55 -10.31
CA VAL A 189 -20.30 14.29 -9.61
C VAL A 189 -21.82 14.12 -9.60
N PRO A 190 -22.38 12.98 -10.07
CA PRO A 190 -23.81 12.75 -9.98
C PRO A 190 -24.25 12.98 -8.53
N PRO A 191 -25.30 13.78 -8.29
CA PRO A 191 -25.70 14.18 -6.95
C PRO A 191 -25.87 12.91 -6.11
N GLN A 192 -25.00 12.74 -5.12
CA GLN A 192 -25.15 11.67 -4.14
C GLN A 192 -26.25 12.12 -3.20
N ASP A 193 -27.38 11.41 -3.22
CA ASP A 193 -28.45 11.63 -2.26
C ASP A 193 -27.96 11.23 -0.86
N LEU A 194 -27.38 12.19 -0.15
CA LEU A 194 -26.88 12.05 1.23
C LEU A 194 -28.01 12.06 2.26
N LEU A 195 -29.22 12.45 1.84
CA LEU A 195 -30.43 12.57 2.66
C LEU A 195 -30.80 11.26 3.39
N PRO A 196 -30.82 10.07 2.75
CA PRO A 196 -31.05 8.81 3.45
C PRO A 196 -29.96 8.50 4.51
N GLY A 197 -28.69 8.73 4.21
CA GLY A 197 -27.60 8.52 5.16
C GLY A 197 -27.70 9.44 6.38
N PHE A 198 -28.07 10.71 6.15
CA PHE A 198 -28.31 11.68 7.23
C PHE A 198 -29.51 11.29 8.10
N LEU A 199 -30.63 10.88 7.49
CA LEU A 199 -31.82 10.44 8.22
C LEU A 199 -31.54 9.20 9.07
N VAL A 200 -30.82 8.21 8.54
CA VAL A 200 -30.43 7.02 9.31
C VAL A 200 -29.53 7.40 10.50
N THR A 201 -28.53 8.25 10.26
CA THR A 201 -27.60 8.70 11.31
C THR A 201 -28.28 9.51 12.41
N LEU A 202 -29.37 10.23 12.10
CA LEU A 202 -30.11 11.04 13.07
C LEU A 202 -31.23 10.26 13.78
N LEU A 203 -32.05 9.52 13.02
CA LEU A 203 -33.24 8.84 13.54
C LEU A 203 -32.90 7.63 14.39
N VAL A 204 -31.86 6.87 14.04
CA VAL A 204 -31.50 5.66 14.78
C VAL A 204 -31.07 5.98 16.23
N PRO A 205 -30.14 6.92 16.49
CA PRO A 205 -29.81 7.31 17.86
C PRO A 205 -30.98 7.90 18.64
N LEU A 206 -31.85 8.68 17.99
CA LEU A 206 -33.05 9.23 18.62
C LEU A 206 -34.05 8.15 19.01
N ALA A 207 -34.28 7.17 18.15
CA ALA A 207 -35.15 6.02 18.44
C ALA A 207 -34.59 5.19 19.59
N VAL A 208 -33.27 4.93 19.60
CA VAL A 208 -32.61 4.22 20.71
C VAL A 208 -32.73 5.00 22.01
N ALA A 209 -32.48 6.32 21.99
CA ALA A 209 -32.62 7.18 23.17
C ALA A 209 -34.06 7.20 23.69
N ALA A 210 -35.05 7.33 22.81
CA ALA A 210 -36.46 7.28 23.19
C ALA A 210 -36.85 5.94 23.80
N LEU A 211 -36.38 4.82 23.20
CA LEU A 211 -36.63 3.48 23.71
C LEU A 211 -36.02 3.30 25.11
N LEU A 212 -34.78 3.75 25.31
CA LEU A 212 -34.11 3.74 26.62
C LEU A 212 -34.86 4.61 27.64
N CYS A 213 -35.34 5.80 27.26
CA CYS A 213 -36.14 6.66 28.13
C CYS A 213 -37.47 5.99 28.53
N LEU A 214 -38.17 5.34 27.60
CA LEU A 214 -39.39 4.60 27.89
C LEU A 214 -39.13 3.41 28.81
N LEU A 215 -38.03 2.68 28.59
CA LEU A 215 -37.65 1.53 29.39
C LEU A 215 -37.26 1.95 30.81
N LEU A 216 -36.46 3.02 30.96
CA LEU A 216 -36.14 3.63 32.25
C LEU A 216 -37.38 4.17 32.94
N GLY A 217 -38.28 4.86 32.21
CA GLY A 217 -39.55 5.34 32.74
C GLY A 217 -40.44 4.20 33.23
N HIS A 218 -40.50 3.10 32.49
CA HIS A 218 -41.24 1.90 32.90
C HIS A 218 -40.62 1.26 34.15
N LEU A 219 -39.30 1.15 34.23
CA LEU A 219 -38.62 0.63 35.43
C LEU A 219 -38.82 1.54 36.65
N MET A 220 -38.74 2.86 36.48
CA MET A 220 -38.88 3.84 37.56
C MET A 220 -40.32 4.05 38.03
N CYS A 221 -41.30 3.99 37.14
CA CYS A 221 -42.71 4.24 37.47
C CYS A 221 -43.52 2.96 37.72
N CYS A 222 -43.23 1.86 37.00
CA CYS A 222 -44.02 0.62 37.09
C CYS A 222 -43.36 -0.47 37.95
N ARG A 223 -42.05 -0.37 38.26
CA ARG A 223 -41.34 -1.35 39.11
C ARG A 223 -40.76 -0.76 40.40
N ARG A 224 -41.21 0.42 40.81
CA ARG A 224 -40.88 0.97 42.14
C ARG A 224 -41.68 0.23 43.20
N GLU A 225 -41.18 -0.92 43.65
CA GLU A 225 -41.53 -1.48 44.97
C GLU A 225 -40.99 -0.54 46.03
N GLY A 226 -41.83 0.39 46.48
CA GLY A 226 -41.46 1.43 47.42
C GLY A 226 -42.63 2.30 47.87
N VAL A 227 -43.81 1.68 48.07
CA VAL A 227 -44.70 1.78 49.24
C VAL A 227 -45.44 0.45 49.35
#